data_AF-A0A817D778-F1
#
_entry.id   AF-A0A817D778-F1
#
_cell.length_a   1.000
_cell.length_b   1.000
_cell.length_c   1.000
_cell.angle_alpha   90.00
_cell.angle_beta   90.00
_cell.angle_gamma   90.00
#
_symmetry.space_group_name_H-M   'P 1'
#
loop_
_entity.id
_entity.type
_entity.pdbx_description
1 polymer ?
#
loop_
_entity_poly.entity_id
_entity_poly.type
_entity_poly.pdbx_seq_one_letter_code
_entity_poly.pdbx_strand_id
1 'polypeptide(L)'
;MSSVLLHEFLYQLSVCSEKAACIARHIRFMHTDFNSMIEKKQLDENHQHLNADYKTLADVIIQEVIKRDLRRIYPSLTNHIYGEEDGSLKLNSSDEKIIIDVTGTREDILNLLKKLFDNKSTQSIEALADIVASSSDITLSEQCKQSFEKIPNNISIDLSNIGIWIDPVDGTQQYINGIDGLVDLNTGIIQDGLSTALVLIGCFDLQNGRALLGVINRAFNEKLDEYRWKGLIYWGTALSNAKFNNLDDVYKRNQHNNQRVLLHGSVDVNTFDNILNDWTKMEVAGCGNKLLSIALKQANIYLVTKSAAYNWDLCAAHAIIQSINGQILDLRQFHMRRRSEQRSAQSTATTLTKVSNKLKQKQQDLKTGKSDNDETDEHRVTAVIGSGNKKSN
;
A
#
# COMPACT_ATOMS: atom_id res chain seq x y z
N MET A 1 2.91 10.40 27.39
CA MET A 1 2.29 11.35 26.44
C MET A 1 1.94 10.56 25.18
N SER A 2 0.70 10.63 24.67
CA SER A 2 0.29 9.88 23.48
C SER A 2 0.59 10.61 22.16
N SER A 3 0.86 11.92 22.21
CA SER A 3 1.19 12.72 21.04
C SER A 3 2.70 12.79 20.83
N VAL A 4 3.13 12.63 19.57
CA VAL A 4 4.54 12.76 19.14
C VAL A 4 4.64 13.69 17.93
N LEU A 5 5.83 14.24 17.64
CA LEU A 5 6.02 15.08 16.46
C LEU A 5 5.86 14.25 15.18
N LEU A 6 5.15 14.80 14.20
CA LEU A 6 4.80 14.09 12.96
C LEU A 6 6.05 13.63 12.19
N HIS A 7 7.06 14.49 12.10
CA HIS A 7 8.29 14.18 11.39
C HIS A 7 9.12 13.11 12.10
N GLU A 8 9.17 13.11 13.44
CA GLU A 8 9.84 12.07 14.23
C GLU A 8 9.15 10.72 14.06
N PHE A 9 7.81 10.70 14.09
CA PHE A 9 7.05 9.48 13.86
C PHE A 9 7.32 8.90 12.47
N LEU A 10 7.25 9.74 11.43
CA LEU A 10 7.48 9.30 10.05
C LEU A 10 8.94 8.89 9.81
N TYR A 11 9.90 9.54 10.47
CA TYR A 11 11.29 9.12 10.48
C TYR A 11 11.42 7.70 11.03
N GLN A 12 10.80 7.39 12.17
CA GLN A 12 10.86 6.05 12.76
C GLN A 12 10.16 4.98 11.90
N LEU A 13 9.03 5.29 11.27
CA LEU A 13 8.42 4.39 10.27
C LEU A 13 9.38 4.14 9.09
N SER A 14 10.07 5.18 8.63
CA SER A 14 11.04 5.07 7.54
C SER A 14 12.25 4.22 7.92
N VAL A 15 12.78 4.36 9.15
CA VAL A 15 13.84 3.50 9.70
C VAL A 15 13.39 2.04 9.74
N CYS A 16 12.17 1.77 10.23
CA CYS A 16 11.62 0.41 10.24
C CYS A 16 11.51 -0.17 8.81
N SER A 17 11.07 0.64 7.85
CA SER A 17 11.00 0.23 6.44
C SER A 17 12.37 -0.06 5.82
N GLU A 18 13.41 0.69 6.18
CA GLU A 18 14.77 0.47 5.67
C GLU A 18 15.39 -0.79 6.26
N LYS A 19 15.12 -1.05 7.55
CA LYS A 19 15.52 -2.30 8.18
C LYS A 19 14.85 -3.50 7.49
N ALA A 20 13.55 -3.40 7.21
CA ALA A 20 12.82 -4.38 6.43
C ALA A 20 13.45 -4.58 5.04
N ALA A 21 13.80 -3.50 4.34
CA ALA A 21 14.48 -3.56 3.06
C ALA A 21 15.87 -4.22 3.13
N CYS A 22 16.64 -3.99 4.20
CA CYS A 22 17.90 -4.70 4.46
C CYS A 22 17.69 -6.21 4.64
N ILE A 23 16.66 -6.60 5.40
CA ILE A 23 16.29 -8.01 5.58
C ILE A 23 15.88 -8.64 4.25
N ALA A 24 15.02 -7.98 3.48
CA ALA A 24 14.58 -8.45 2.16
C ALA A 24 15.76 -8.65 1.20
N ARG A 25 16.67 -7.67 1.10
CA ARG A 25 17.88 -7.79 0.28
C ARG A 25 18.75 -8.96 0.75
N HIS A 26 18.98 -9.07 2.06
CA HIS A 26 19.82 -10.13 2.62
C HIS A 26 19.25 -11.51 2.31
N ILE A 27 17.98 -11.74 2.64
CA ILE A 27 17.29 -13.03 2.40
C ILE A 27 17.31 -13.40 0.92
N ARG A 28 17.03 -12.46 0.02
CA ARG A 28 16.95 -12.74 -1.42
C ARG A 28 18.27 -13.27 -1.99
N PHE A 29 19.40 -12.84 -1.46
CA PHE A 29 20.73 -13.23 -1.92
C PHE A 29 21.38 -14.32 -1.06
N MET A 30 20.62 -15.00 -0.18
CA MET A 30 21.07 -16.22 0.53
C MET A 30 21.15 -17.47 -0.37
N HIS A 31 21.58 -17.31 -1.63
CA HIS A 31 21.82 -18.33 -2.66
C HIS A 31 21.09 -19.69 -2.46
N THR A 32 21.82 -20.68 -1.94
CA THR A 32 21.40 -22.10 -1.86
C THR A 32 20.18 -22.34 -0.98
N ASP A 33 19.87 -21.42 -0.07
CA ASP A 33 18.81 -21.60 0.91
C ASP A 33 17.50 -20.89 0.48
N PHE A 34 17.52 -19.94 -0.46
CA PHE A 34 16.34 -19.12 -0.78
C PHE A 34 15.12 -19.94 -1.22
N ASN A 35 15.31 -20.97 -2.06
CA ASN A 35 14.19 -21.82 -2.52
C ASN A 35 13.53 -22.61 -1.38
N SER A 36 14.28 -22.90 -0.30
CA SER A 36 13.73 -23.54 0.89
C SER A 36 12.92 -22.57 1.77
N MET A 37 12.92 -21.28 1.45
CA MET A 37 12.24 -20.24 2.24
C MET A 37 10.86 -19.86 1.68
N ILE A 38 10.35 -20.59 0.68
CA ILE A 38 9.11 -20.29 -0.03
C ILE A 38 8.03 -21.28 0.41
N GLU A 39 6.96 -20.80 1.02
CA GLU A 39 5.78 -21.57 1.40
C GLU A 39 4.59 -21.18 0.50
N LYS A 40 3.92 -22.16 -0.10
CA LYS A 40 2.68 -21.92 -0.84
C LYS A 40 1.52 -21.75 0.14
N LYS A 41 0.82 -20.60 0.10
CA LYS A 41 -0.38 -20.35 0.91
C LYS A 41 -1.49 -21.34 0.49
N GLN A 42 -2.22 -21.89 1.46
CA GLN A 42 -3.44 -22.65 1.16
C GLN A 42 -4.49 -21.66 0.68
N LEU A 43 -4.94 -21.82 -0.58
CA LEU A 43 -5.95 -20.95 -1.16
C LEU A 43 -7.29 -21.17 -0.44
N ASP A 44 -7.95 -20.08 -0.05
CA ASP A 44 -9.36 -20.10 0.36
C ASP A 44 -10.23 -20.64 -0.80
N GLU A 45 -11.25 -21.45 -0.48
CA GLU A 45 -12.10 -22.17 -1.47
C GLU A 45 -12.72 -21.25 -2.54
N ASN A 46 -12.82 -19.94 -2.28
CA ASN A 46 -13.33 -18.93 -3.21
C ASN A 46 -12.32 -18.47 -4.29
N HIS A 47 -11.07 -18.96 -4.29
CA HIS A 47 -9.97 -18.45 -5.15
C HIS A 47 -9.32 -19.52 -6.05
N GLN A 48 -10.03 -20.59 -6.42
CA GLN A 48 -9.51 -21.70 -7.25
C GLN A 48 -9.04 -21.31 -8.67
N HIS A 49 -9.20 -20.05 -9.09
CA HIS A 49 -8.83 -19.55 -10.42
C HIS A 49 -7.67 -18.55 -10.45
N LEU A 50 -6.95 -18.36 -9.35
CA LEU A 50 -5.80 -17.44 -9.29
C LEU A 50 -4.50 -18.22 -9.10
N ASN A 51 -3.42 -17.67 -9.65
CA ASN A 51 -2.05 -18.20 -9.54
C ASN A 51 -1.73 -18.61 -8.09
N ALA A 52 -0.82 -19.57 -7.91
CA ALA A 52 -0.36 -19.99 -6.59
C ALA A 52 0.04 -18.78 -5.74
N ASP A 53 -0.58 -18.64 -4.57
CA ASP A 53 -0.27 -17.60 -3.59
C ASP A 53 0.89 -18.11 -2.71
N TYR A 54 1.87 -17.25 -2.43
CA TYR A 54 3.12 -17.62 -1.75
C TYR A 54 3.37 -16.67 -0.59
N LYS A 55 3.94 -17.18 0.50
CA LYS A 55 4.65 -16.39 1.51
C LYS A 55 6.07 -16.88 1.61
N THR A 56 6.98 -16.00 1.96
CA THR A 56 8.37 -16.35 2.22
C THR A 56 8.72 -16.13 3.68
N LEU A 57 9.88 -16.68 4.09
CA LEU A 57 10.53 -16.32 5.35
C LEU A 57 10.66 -14.79 5.51
N ALA A 58 10.90 -14.07 4.41
CA ALA A 58 11.05 -12.61 4.44
C ALA A 58 9.75 -11.93 4.89
N ASP A 59 8.59 -12.35 4.36
CA ASP A 59 7.28 -11.77 4.72
C ASP A 59 7.06 -11.80 6.24
N VAL A 60 7.24 -12.97 6.85
CA VAL A 60 6.98 -13.16 8.28
C VAL A 60 8.05 -12.47 9.14
N ILE A 61 9.34 -12.62 8.84
CA ILE A 61 10.40 -11.96 9.62
C ILE A 61 10.28 -10.45 9.55
N ILE A 62 10.09 -9.88 8.36
CA ILE A 62 10.00 -8.43 8.16
C ILE A 62 8.82 -7.89 8.97
N GLN A 63 7.66 -8.53 8.87
CA GLN A 63 6.48 -8.08 9.59
C GLN A 63 6.71 -8.09 11.12
N GLU A 64 7.25 -9.19 11.65
CA GLU A 64 7.48 -9.31 13.09
C GLU A 64 8.58 -8.37 13.59
N VAL A 65 9.59 -8.08 12.77
CA VAL A 65 10.62 -7.06 13.07
C VAL A 65 10.01 -5.66 13.12
N ILE A 66 9.19 -5.28 12.13
CA ILE A 66 8.51 -3.98 12.13
C ILE A 66 7.59 -3.87 13.36
N LYS A 67 6.78 -4.90 13.64
CA LYS A 67 5.90 -4.94 14.83
C LYS A 67 6.70 -4.76 16.11
N ARG A 68 7.79 -5.53 16.30
CA ARG A 68 8.64 -5.44 17.50
C ARG A 68 9.24 -4.05 17.66
N ASP A 69 9.84 -3.51 16.60
CA ASP A 69 10.57 -2.24 16.69
C ASP A 69 9.61 -1.08 16.98
N LEU A 70 8.45 -1.05 16.32
CA LEU A 70 7.41 -0.06 16.60
C LEU A 70 6.79 -0.21 17.99
N ARG A 71 6.61 -1.43 18.50
CA ARG A 71 6.16 -1.68 19.89
C ARG A 71 7.15 -1.16 20.92
N ARG A 72 8.44 -1.32 20.66
CA ARG A 72 9.51 -0.83 21.55
C ARG A 72 9.57 0.70 21.56
N ILE A 73 9.47 1.33 20.38
CA ILE A 73 9.53 2.80 20.25
C ILE A 73 8.23 3.44 20.75
N TYR A 74 7.06 2.86 20.42
CA TYR A 74 5.73 3.39 20.71
C TYR A 74 4.83 2.32 21.37
N PRO A 75 4.99 2.06 22.67
CA PRO A 75 4.22 1.01 23.37
C PRO A 75 2.70 1.17 23.28
N SER A 76 2.18 2.39 23.10
CA SER A 76 0.75 2.66 22.91
C SER A 76 0.17 2.03 21.64
N LEU A 77 1.00 1.70 20.64
CA LEU A 77 0.55 1.09 19.39
C LEU A 77 0.48 -0.44 19.46
N THR A 78 0.85 -1.07 20.57
CA THR A 78 1.11 -2.52 20.63
C THR A 78 -0.02 -3.39 20.08
N ASN A 79 -1.27 -3.02 20.35
CA ASN A 79 -2.47 -3.75 19.94
C ASN A 79 -3.08 -3.23 18.63
N HIS A 80 -2.41 -2.28 17.96
CA HIS A 80 -2.92 -1.57 16.78
C HIS A 80 -1.94 -1.64 15.61
N ILE A 81 -1.03 -2.62 15.61
CA ILE A 81 -0.15 -2.93 14.48
C ILE A 81 -0.61 -4.25 13.87
N TYR A 82 -1.14 -4.16 12.67
CA TYR A 82 -1.70 -5.26 11.88
C TYR A 82 -0.84 -5.46 10.63
N GLY A 83 -0.95 -6.62 10.01
CA GLY A 83 -0.29 -6.89 8.74
C GLY A 83 -0.87 -8.11 8.06
N GLU A 84 -0.35 -8.40 6.87
CA GLU A 84 -0.77 -9.52 6.02
C GLU A 84 -0.55 -10.89 6.67
N GLU A 85 0.61 -11.10 7.30
CA GLU A 85 1.04 -12.42 7.73
C GLU A 85 0.56 -12.77 9.14
N ASP A 86 0.34 -14.05 9.40
CA ASP A 86 -0.14 -14.55 10.70
C ASP A 86 0.97 -14.68 11.77
N GLY A 87 2.23 -14.36 11.43
CA GLY A 87 3.38 -14.45 12.32
C GLY A 87 3.99 -15.84 12.44
N SER A 88 3.65 -16.78 11.54
CA SER A 88 4.10 -18.16 11.64
C SER A 88 4.50 -18.81 10.31
N LEU A 89 5.45 -19.74 10.40
CA LEU A 89 6.02 -20.45 9.25
C LEU A 89 6.01 -21.95 9.48
N LYS A 90 5.84 -22.74 8.41
CA LYS A 90 6.06 -24.18 8.46
C LYS A 90 7.56 -24.49 8.35
N LEU A 91 8.01 -25.45 9.14
CA LEU A 91 9.35 -26.01 9.02
C LEU A 91 9.43 -26.94 7.81
N ASN A 92 10.45 -26.75 6.97
CA ASN A 92 10.73 -27.61 5.83
C ASN A 92 10.91 -29.09 6.23
N SER A 93 11.48 -29.32 7.40
CA SER A 93 11.83 -30.65 7.90
C SER A 93 10.67 -31.42 8.54
N SER A 94 9.53 -30.79 8.87
CA SER A 94 8.52 -31.47 9.71
C SER A 94 7.05 -31.05 9.55
N ASP A 95 6.66 -30.19 8.60
CA ASP A 95 5.29 -29.61 8.49
C ASP A 95 4.79 -28.90 9.78
N GLU A 96 5.60 -28.89 10.86
CA GLU A 96 5.35 -28.20 12.11
C GLU A 96 5.32 -26.70 11.86
N LYS A 97 4.25 -26.04 12.31
CA LYS A 97 4.12 -24.59 12.26
C LYS A 97 4.75 -23.99 13.50
N ILE A 98 5.73 -23.09 13.32
CA ILE A 98 6.36 -22.37 14.42
C ILE A 98 5.96 -20.89 14.41
N ILE A 99 5.79 -20.32 15.60
CA ILE A 99 5.60 -18.88 15.78
C ILE A 99 6.95 -18.19 15.70
N ILE A 100 7.04 -17.12 14.92
CA ILE A 100 8.26 -16.34 14.73
C ILE A 100 8.35 -15.28 15.82
N ASP A 101 9.19 -15.51 16.82
CA ASP A 101 9.46 -14.57 17.89
C ASP A 101 10.84 -13.91 17.71
N VAL A 102 10.84 -12.63 17.34
CA VAL A 102 12.05 -11.81 17.18
C VAL A 102 12.30 -10.88 18.38
N THR A 103 11.58 -11.05 19.48
CA THR A 103 11.65 -10.16 20.65
C THR A 103 12.80 -10.47 21.61
N GLY A 104 13.36 -11.69 21.54
CA GLY A 104 14.47 -12.16 22.37
C GLY A 104 15.83 -11.49 22.07
N THR A 105 16.87 -12.07 22.65
CA THR A 105 18.26 -11.67 22.44
C THR A 105 18.74 -12.05 21.03
N ARG A 106 19.91 -11.54 20.63
CA ARG A 106 20.56 -11.98 19.38
C ARG A 106 20.71 -13.50 19.31
N GLU A 107 21.07 -14.15 20.42
CA GLU A 107 21.28 -15.59 20.48
C GLU A 107 19.96 -16.35 20.31
N ASP A 108 18.87 -15.86 20.91
CA ASP A 108 17.53 -16.43 20.71
C ASP A 108 17.10 -16.34 19.24
N ILE A 109 17.33 -15.19 18.61
CA ILE A 109 17.05 -14.96 17.18
C ILE A 109 17.90 -15.89 16.31
N LEU A 110 19.19 -16.04 16.61
CA LEU A 110 20.08 -16.93 15.87
C LEU A 110 19.62 -18.39 15.96
N ASN A 111 19.21 -18.84 17.15
CA ASN A 111 18.71 -20.19 17.35
C ASN A 111 17.37 -20.44 16.62
N LEU A 112 16.48 -19.44 16.60
CA LEU A 112 15.26 -19.48 15.78
C LEU A 112 15.59 -19.62 14.29
N LEU A 113 16.50 -18.79 13.76
CA LEU A 113 16.89 -18.85 12.36
C LEU A 113 17.57 -20.18 12.02
N LYS A 114 18.47 -20.69 12.87
CA LYS A 114 19.05 -22.03 12.70
C LYS A 114 17.95 -23.09 12.59
N LYS A 115 16.93 -23.07 13.45
CA LYS A 115 15.80 -24.01 13.38
C LYS A 115 15.07 -23.91 12.02
N LEU A 116 14.86 -22.70 11.51
CA LEU A 116 14.22 -22.45 10.21
C LEU A 116 15.07 -22.91 9.01
N PHE A 117 16.39 -22.95 9.17
CA PHE A 117 17.35 -23.39 8.15
C PHE A 117 17.89 -24.81 8.40
N ASP A 118 17.05 -25.71 8.94
CA ASP A 118 17.40 -27.11 9.22
C ASP A 118 18.71 -27.27 10.02
N ASN A 119 18.88 -26.41 11.02
CA ASN A 119 20.04 -26.31 11.91
C ASN A 119 21.37 -26.00 11.22
N LYS A 120 21.35 -25.46 9.99
CA LYS A 120 22.54 -24.91 9.35
C LYS A 120 23.05 -23.70 10.13
N SER A 121 24.37 -23.61 10.30
CA SER A 121 25.05 -22.41 10.80
C SER A 121 25.95 -21.88 9.70
N THR A 122 25.53 -20.79 9.05
CA THR A 122 26.32 -20.12 8.01
C THR A 122 26.53 -18.66 8.40
N GLN A 123 27.59 -18.06 7.87
CA GLN A 123 27.85 -16.62 8.05
C GLN A 123 26.65 -15.77 7.59
N SER A 124 25.91 -16.24 6.59
CA SER A 124 24.71 -15.55 6.10
C SER A 124 23.56 -15.57 7.12
N ILE A 125 23.36 -16.69 7.83
CA ILE A 125 22.36 -16.80 8.89
C ILE A 125 22.75 -15.93 10.10
N GLU A 126 24.03 -15.92 10.46
CA GLU A 126 24.53 -15.06 11.55
C GLU A 126 24.35 -13.57 11.22
N ALA A 127 24.67 -13.17 9.99
CA ALA A 127 24.45 -11.81 9.50
C ALA A 127 22.95 -11.43 9.47
N LEU A 128 22.06 -12.35 9.09
CA LEU A 128 20.62 -12.12 9.18
C LEU A 128 20.19 -11.90 10.64
N ALA A 129 20.68 -12.73 11.56
CA ALA A 129 20.43 -12.54 13.00
C ALA A 129 20.94 -11.17 13.48
N ASP A 130 22.06 -10.67 12.95
CA ASP A 130 22.62 -9.35 13.33
C ASP A 130 21.69 -8.23 12.87
N ILE A 131 21.27 -8.28 11.59
CA ILE A 131 20.33 -7.30 11.03
C ILE A 131 19.03 -7.31 11.84
N VAL A 132 18.46 -8.49 12.13
CA VAL A 132 17.20 -8.64 12.87
C VAL A 132 17.35 -8.14 14.31
N ALA A 133 18.44 -8.46 15.00
CA ALA A 133 18.67 -8.08 16.40
C ALA A 133 19.09 -6.62 16.59
N SER A 134 19.69 -5.97 15.57
CA SER A 134 20.18 -4.59 15.66
C SER A 134 19.07 -3.63 16.12
N SER A 135 19.35 -2.75 17.08
CA SER A 135 18.37 -1.76 17.57
C SER A 135 18.68 -0.33 17.10
N SER A 136 19.87 -0.09 16.53
CA SER A 136 20.39 1.28 16.36
C SER A 136 21.22 1.53 15.09
N ASP A 137 21.45 0.52 14.23
CA ASP A 137 22.45 0.64 13.15
C ASP A 137 21.87 0.98 11.76
N ILE A 138 20.55 1.09 11.63
CA ILE A 138 19.91 1.44 10.36
C ILE A 138 19.84 2.96 10.23
N THR A 139 20.74 3.50 9.41
CA THR A 139 20.80 4.93 9.11
C THR A 139 20.15 5.20 7.76
N LEU A 140 19.14 6.07 7.73
CA LEU A 140 18.58 6.58 6.48
C LEU A 140 19.61 7.42 5.72
N SER A 141 19.49 7.48 4.39
CA SER A 141 20.33 8.39 3.60
C SER A 141 20.13 9.85 4.02
N GLU A 142 21.16 10.69 3.85
CA GLU A 142 21.06 12.11 4.17
C GLU A 142 19.92 12.81 3.41
N GLN A 143 19.71 12.43 2.14
CA GLN A 143 18.59 12.93 1.35
C GLN A 143 17.24 12.56 1.95
N CYS A 144 17.10 11.33 2.47
CA CYS A 144 15.88 10.89 3.14
C CYS A 144 15.68 11.67 4.45
N LYS A 145 16.73 11.85 5.27
CA LYS A 145 16.68 12.64 6.50
C LYS A 145 16.22 14.08 6.25
N GLN A 146 16.86 14.76 5.30
CA GLN A 146 16.55 16.14 4.92
C GLN A 146 15.11 16.29 4.42
N SER A 147 14.53 15.24 3.81
CA SER A 147 13.16 15.32 3.31
C SER A 147 12.13 15.61 4.41
N PHE A 148 12.39 15.19 5.66
CA PHE A 148 11.47 15.42 6.79
C PHE A 148 11.44 16.86 7.29
N GLU A 149 12.48 17.66 7.01
CA GLU A 149 12.58 19.08 7.42
C GLU A 149 11.46 19.96 6.84
N LYS A 150 10.81 19.47 5.77
CA LYS A 150 9.63 20.10 5.15
C LYS A 150 8.41 20.11 6.07
N ILE A 151 8.37 19.24 7.07
CA ILE A 151 7.27 19.12 8.02
C ILE A 151 7.55 20.06 9.20
N PRO A 152 6.69 21.05 9.47
CA PRO A 152 6.85 21.95 10.61
C PRO A 152 6.89 21.23 11.97
N ASN A 153 7.74 21.72 12.88
CA ASN A 153 7.94 21.17 14.24
C ASN A 153 6.76 21.41 15.21
N ASN A 154 5.64 21.95 14.73
CA ASN A 154 4.42 22.16 15.50
C ASN A 154 3.28 21.21 15.10
N ILE A 155 3.53 20.28 14.19
CA ILE A 155 2.53 19.28 13.77
C ILE A 155 2.83 17.99 14.53
N SER A 156 1.83 17.53 15.28
CA SER A 156 1.89 16.30 16.05
C SER A 156 0.83 15.32 15.61
N ILE A 157 1.03 14.05 15.95
CA ILE A 157 0.07 12.96 15.76
C ILE A 157 -0.23 12.33 17.11
N ASP A 158 -1.51 12.10 17.39
CA ASP A 158 -1.94 11.37 18.58
C ASP A 158 -1.96 9.87 18.29
N LEU A 159 -1.06 9.15 18.95
CA LEU A 159 -0.89 7.71 18.78
C LEU A 159 -2.05 6.90 19.40
N SER A 160 -2.94 7.51 20.19
CA SER A 160 -4.06 6.82 20.83
C SER A 160 -5.18 6.40 19.86
N ASN A 161 -5.27 7.07 18.71
CA ASN A 161 -6.36 6.88 17.74
C ASN A 161 -5.86 6.40 16.37
N ILE A 162 -4.68 5.78 16.30
CA ILE A 162 -4.12 5.29 15.04
C ILE A 162 -3.84 3.80 15.09
N GLY A 163 -3.95 3.17 13.92
CA GLY A 163 -3.45 1.83 13.65
C GLY A 163 -2.42 1.85 12.52
N ILE A 164 -1.69 0.75 12.40
CA ILE A 164 -0.70 0.52 11.36
C ILE A 164 -1.08 -0.74 10.59
N TRP A 165 -1.07 -0.66 9.26
CA TRP A 165 -1.09 -1.80 8.35
C TRP A 165 0.30 -2.01 7.75
N ILE A 166 0.75 -3.26 7.74
CA ILE A 166 2.03 -3.67 7.17
C ILE A 166 1.76 -4.67 6.04
N ASP A 167 2.30 -4.35 4.88
CA ASP A 167 2.57 -5.36 3.84
C ASP A 167 4.10 -5.55 3.82
N PRO A 168 4.61 -6.69 4.29
CA PRO A 168 6.05 -6.88 4.44
C PRO A 168 6.77 -7.01 3.09
N VAL A 169 6.11 -7.57 2.07
CA VAL A 169 6.63 -7.73 0.70
C VAL A 169 5.47 -7.74 -0.32
N ASP A 170 4.95 -6.55 -0.67
CA ASP A 170 3.98 -6.41 -1.78
C ASP A 170 4.67 -6.86 -3.06
N GLY A 171 4.07 -7.80 -3.80
CA GLY A 171 4.70 -8.41 -4.97
C GLY A 171 5.63 -9.58 -4.62
N THR A 172 5.24 -10.44 -3.67
CA THR A 172 5.97 -11.65 -3.26
C THR A 172 6.39 -12.52 -4.45
N GLN A 173 5.54 -12.66 -5.48
CA GLN A 173 5.89 -13.43 -6.68
C GLN A 173 7.10 -12.84 -7.42
N GLN A 174 7.17 -11.51 -7.53
CA GLN A 174 8.29 -10.81 -8.15
C GLN A 174 9.56 -10.89 -7.31
N TYR A 175 9.41 -10.80 -5.98
CA TYR A 175 10.48 -11.04 -5.05
C TYR A 175 11.09 -12.45 -5.23
N ILE A 176 10.23 -13.48 -5.33
CA ILE A 176 10.62 -14.87 -5.56
C ILE A 176 11.33 -15.04 -6.91
N ASN A 177 10.71 -14.58 -8.01
CA ASN A 177 11.28 -14.70 -9.36
C ASN A 177 12.65 -14.02 -9.44
N GLY A 178 12.74 -12.85 -8.79
CA GLY A 178 13.92 -12.04 -8.65
C GLY A 178 14.68 -11.70 -9.93
N ILE A 179 13.96 -11.54 -11.02
CA ILE A 179 14.49 -10.92 -12.24
C ILE A 179 14.73 -9.42 -12.01
N ASP A 180 15.67 -8.85 -12.76
CA ASP A 180 15.90 -7.41 -12.74
C ASP A 180 14.62 -6.66 -13.18
N GLY A 181 14.47 -5.41 -12.71
CA GLY A 181 13.29 -4.61 -12.99
C GLY A 181 13.08 -4.38 -14.49
N LEU A 182 11.91 -4.76 -14.99
CA LEU A 182 11.49 -4.46 -16.36
C LEU A 182 10.87 -3.07 -16.41
N VAL A 183 11.46 -2.16 -17.18
CA VAL A 183 10.99 -0.76 -17.27
C VAL A 183 10.46 -0.49 -18.67
N ASP A 184 9.24 0.04 -18.76
CA ASP A 184 8.73 0.58 -20.00
C ASP A 184 9.43 1.92 -20.30
N LEU A 185 10.18 1.97 -21.40
CA LEU A 185 11.01 3.13 -21.74
C LEU A 185 10.19 4.38 -22.10
N ASN A 186 8.92 4.21 -22.48
CA ASN A 186 8.07 5.32 -22.88
C ASN A 186 7.48 6.06 -21.68
N THR A 187 7.04 5.31 -20.67
CA THR A 187 6.36 5.80 -19.47
C THR A 187 7.28 5.91 -18.24
N GLY A 188 8.41 5.19 -18.27
CA GLY A 188 9.30 5.02 -17.12
C GLY A 188 8.73 4.14 -16.01
N ILE A 189 7.61 3.46 -16.26
CA ILE A 189 6.94 2.58 -15.29
C ILE A 189 7.70 1.26 -15.21
N ILE A 190 7.98 0.85 -13.98
CA ILE A 190 8.57 -0.47 -13.68
C ILE A 190 7.41 -1.47 -13.70
N GLN A 191 7.37 -2.30 -14.75
CA GLN A 191 6.28 -3.22 -15.04
C GLN A 191 6.37 -4.51 -14.24
N ASP A 192 7.57 -5.04 -14.03
CA ASP A 192 7.80 -6.34 -13.37
C ASP A 192 9.21 -6.42 -12.74
N GLY A 193 9.49 -7.53 -12.04
CA GLY A 193 10.80 -7.84 -11.44
C GLY A 193 10.98 -7.32 -10.02
N LEU A 194 12.17 -7.54 -9.44
CA LEU A 194 12.49 -7.24 -8.03
C LEU A 194 12.12 -5.82 -7.62
N SER A 195 12.29 -4.87 -8.52
CA SER A 195 12.00 -3.46 -8.24
C SER A 195 10.52 -3.21 -7.96
N THR A 196 9.61 -4.10 -8.35
CA THR A 196 8.18 -4.01 -8.02
C THR A 196 7.83 -4.64 -6.66
N ALA A 197 8.77 -5.33 -6.01
CA ALA A 197 8.60 -5.84 -4.66
C ALA A 197 8.84 -4.72 -3.62
N LEU A 198 7.84 -4.39 -2.82
CA LEU A 198 7.85 -3.21 -1.94
C LEU A 198 7.53 -3.57 -0.49
N VAL A 199 8.13 -2.84 0.45
CA VAL A 199 7.66 -2.84 1.86
C VAL A 199 6.67 -1.70 2.02
N LEU A 200 5.45 -1.99 2.48
CA LEU A 200 4.41 -0.98 2.70
C LEU A 200 4.11 -0.85 4.20
N ILE A 201 4.21 0.38 4.72
CA ILE A 201 3.82 0.71 6.10
C ILE A 201 2.82 1.88 6.04
N GLY A 202 1.56 1.58 6.30
CA GLY A 202 0.47 2.56 6.29
C GLY A 202 -0.05 2.84 7.69
N CYS A 203 -0.23 4.11 8.03
CA CYS A 203 -0.91 4.52 9.26
C CYS A 203 -2.32 5.00 8.94
N PHE A 204 -3.31 4.59 9.73
CA PHE A 204 -4.71 4.94 9.55
C PHE A 204 -5.39 5.34 10.86
N ASP A 205 -6.49 6.08 10.76
CA ASP A 205 -7.34 6.48 11.88
C ASP A 205 -8.25 5.31 12.30
N LEU A 206 -8.21 4.92 13.57
CA LEU A 206 -9.00 3.78 14.08
C LEU A 206 -10.52 4.01 14.05
N GLN A 207 -10.98 5.26 14.09
CA GLN A 207 -12.41 5.57 14.12
C GLN A 207 -13.06 5.52 12.74
N ASN A 208 -12.36 6.01 11.72
CA ASN A 208 -12.94 6.20 10.38
C ASN A 208 -12.21 5.42 9.27
N GLY A 209 -11.11 4.74 9.58
CA GLY A 209 -10.34 3.92 8.63
C GLY A 209 -9.55 4.73 7.60
N ARG A 210 -9.48 6.06 7.73
CA ARG A 210 -8.78 6.92 6.76
C ARG A 210 -7.27 6.74 6.89
N ALA A 211 -6.59 6.54 5.76
CA ALA A 211 -5.13 6.59 5.69
C ALA A 211 -4.62 8.00 6.02
N LEU A 212 -3.66 8.06 6.94
CA LEU A 212 -3.09 9.30 7.50
C LEU A 212 -1.66 9.53 7.01
N LEU A 213 -0.83 8.48 7.07
CA LEU A 213 0.57 8.49 6.65
C LEU A 213 0.89 7.20 5.92
N GLY A 214 1.87 7.25 5.03
CA GLY A 214 2.37 6.09 4.32
C GLY A 214 3.85 6.18 4.07
N VAL A 215 4.52 5.04 4.23
CA VAL A 215 5.90 4.80 3.82
C VAL A 215 5.89 3.61 2.86
N ILE A 216 6.51 3.78 1.71
CA ILE A 216 6.75 2.72 0.73
C ILE A 216 8.25 2.64 0.52
N ASN A 217 8.87 1.51 0.86
CA ASN A 217 10.28 1.27 0.61
C ASN A 217 10.45 0.30 -0.56
N ARG A 218 11.06 0.80 -1.64
CA ARG A 218 11.52 -0.01 -2.76
C ARG A 218 12.91 -0.52 -2.43
N ALA A 219 12.98 -1.73 -1.86
CA ALA A 219 14.24 -2.33 -1.42
C ALA A 219 15.25 -2.53 -2.55
N PHE A 220 14.75 -2.81 -3.77
CA PHE A 220 15.52 -3.08 -4.98
C PHE A 220 15.34 -1.96 -6.02
N ASN A 221 15.76 -0.74 -5.68
CA ASN A 221 15.57 0.42 -6.57
C ASN A 221 16.69 0.57 -7.62
N GLU A 222 17.95 0.53 -7.20
CA GLU A 222 19.11 0.69 -8.08
C GLU A 222 20.08 -0.47 -7.86
N LYS A 223 20.36 -1.23 -8.92
CA LYS A 223 21.33 -2.33 -8.90
C LYS A 223 22.74 -1.76 -8.94
N LEU A 224 23.53 -2.00 -7.90
CA LEU A 224 24.92 -1.55 -7.82
C LEU A 224 25.87 -2.61 -8.40
N ASP A 225 25.57 -3.89 -8.18
CA ASP A 225 26.18 -5.06 -8.81
C ASP A 225 25.24 -6.29 -8.72
N GLU A 226 25.75 -7.48 -9.03
CA GLU A 226 25.01 -8.76 -9.03
C GLU A 226 24.24 -9.02 -7.71
N TYR A 227 24.78 -8.59 -6.56
CA TYR A 227 24.28 -8.94 -5.22
C TYR A 227 23.95 -7.72 -4.35
N ARG A 228 24.30 -6.51 -4.79
CA ARG A 228 24.08 -5.28 -4.04
C ARG A 228 23.08 -4.37 -4.73
N TRP A 229 22.10 -3.96 -3.94
CA TRP A 229 21.05 -3.04 -4.34
C TRP A 229 20.97 -1.88 -3.36
N LYS A 230 20.68 -0.71 -3.91
CA LYS A 230 20.33 0.48 -3.15
C LYS A 230 18.81 0.63 -3.15
N GLY A 231 18.25 0.84 -1.97
CA GLY A 231 16.82 1.10 -1.78
C GLY A 231 16.42 2.54 -2.05
N LEU A 232 15.11 2.78 -2.13
CA LEU A 232 14.53 4.12 -2.20
C LEU A 232 13.21 4.18 -1.43
N ILE A 233 13.10 5.16 -0.54
CA ILE A 233 11.93 5.37 0.32
C ILE A 233 11.07 6.49 -0.23
N TYR A 234 9.78 6.23 -0.33
CA TYR A 234 8.74 7.22 -0.60
C TYR A 234 7.87 7.37 0.63
N TRP A 235 7.50 8.59 0.99
CA TRP A 235 6.57 8.85 2.07
C TRP A 235 5.63 10.00 1.75
N GLY A 236 4.48 9.99 2.44
CA GLY A 236 3.49 11.04 2.31
C GLY A 236 2.52 11.01 3.47
N THR A 237 1.99 12.19 3.80
CA THR A 237 1.00 12.38 4.86
C THR A 237 -0.08 13.33 4.40
N ALA A 238 -1.31 13.03 4.82
CA ALA A 238 -2.49 13.86 4.61
C ALA A 238 -3.27 14.00 5.93
N LEU A 239 -2.55 14.42 6.97
CA LEU A 239 -3.09 14.61 8.31
C LEU A 239 -3.87 15.94 8.39
N SER A 240 -5.19 15.85 8.59
CA SER A 240 -6.09 17.00 8.60
C SER A 240 -5.99 17.84 7.30
N ASN A 241 -5.47 19.08 7.40
CA ASN A 241 -5.26 20.00 6.28
C ASN A 241 -3.79 20.10 5.84
N ALA A 242 -2.88 19.43 6.54
CA ALA A 242 -1.46 19.49 6.26
C ALA A 242 -1.05 18.32 5.38
N LYS A 243 -0.39 18.63 4.26
CA LYS A 243 0.02 17.63 3.26
C LYS A 243 1.50 17.79 2.97
N PHE A 244 2.25 16.72 3.17
CA PHE A 244 3.70 16.69 2.93
C PHE A 244 4.08 15.35 2.29
N ASN A 245 5.13 15.36 1.48
CA ASN A 245 5.71 14.17 0.86
C ASN A 245 7.16 14.45 0.40
N ASN A 246 7.86 13.40 -0.02
CA ASN A 246 9.20 13.49 -0.60
C ASN A 246 9.24 13.32 -2.13
N LEU A 247 8.18 13.71 -2.85
CA LEU A 247 8.07 13.45 -4.30
C LEU A 247 8.56 14.59 -5.20
N ASP A 248 8.98 15.72 -4.62
CA ASP A 248 9.36 16.93 -5.38
C ASP A 248 10.40 16.67 -6.48
N ASP A 249 11.45 15.90 -6.19
CA ASP A 249 12.52 15.63 -7.15
C ASP A 249 12.10 14.64 -8.25
N VAL A 250 11.14 13.77 -7.96
CA VAL A 250 10.50 12.94 -8.99
C VAL A 250 9.67 13.82 -9.91
N TYR A 251 8.88 14.74 -9.35
CA TYR A 251 8.02 15.61 -10.12
C TYR A 251 8.76 16.61 -10.98
N LYS A 252 9.91 17.12 -10.51
CA LYS A 252 10.80 17.96 -11.33
C LYS A 252 11.32 17.20 -12.56
N ARG A 253 11.63 15.91 -12.43
CA ARG A 253 12.08 15.08 -13.56
C ARG A 253 10.95 14.76 -14.54
N ASN A 254 9.72 14.63 -14.05
CA ASN A 254 8.57 14.21 -14.84
C ASN A 254 7.68 15.38 -15.35
N GLN A 255 8.15 16.64 -15.32
CA GLN A 255 7.33 17.82 -15.64
C GLN A 255 6.71 17.82 -17.04
N HIS A 256 7.28 17.07 -17.98
CA HIS A 256 6.84 17.02 -19.38
C HIS A 256 6.09 15.74 -19.76
N ASN A 257 5.82 14.84 -18.81
CA ASN A 257 5.06 13.63 -19.10
C ASN A 257 3.56 13.94 -19.18
N ASN A 258 3.05 14.07 -20.41
CA ASN A 258 1.62 14.26 -20.71
C ASN A 258 0.93 12.96 -21.17
N GLN A 259 1.59 11.80 -21.02
CA GLN A 259 0.99 10.54 -21.41
C GLN A 259 -0.24 10.23 -20.56
N ARG A 260 -1.22 9.58 -21.19
CA ARG A 260 -2.44 9.09 -20.56
C ARG A 260 -2.30 7.59 -20.39
N VAL A 261 -1.96 7.17 -19.19
CA VAL A 261 -1.70 5.77 -18.85
C VAL A 261 -2.76 5.25 -17.89
N LEU A 262 -3.39 4.14 -18.29
CA LEU A 262 -4.27 3.32 -17.47
C LEU A 262 -3.51 2.07 -17.04
N LEU A 263 -3.33 1.92 -15.73
CA LEU A 263 -2.88 0.66 -15.14
C LEU A 263 -4.08 -0.23 -14.87
N HIS A 264 -3.91 -1.52 -15.18
CA HIS A 264 -4.86 -2.55 -14.83
C HIS A 264 -4.13 -3.76 -14.25
N GLY A 265 -4.83 -4.52 -13.41
CA GLY A 265 -4.43 -5.88 -13.07
C GLY A 265 -5.03 -6.90 -14.06
N SER A 266 -5.30 -8.11 -13.59
CA SER A 266 -6.01 -9.19 -14.30
C SER A 266 -7.53 -8.92 -14.42
N VAL A 267 -7.88 -7.73 -14.90
CA VAL A 267 -9.23 -7.27 -15.17
C VAL A 267 -9.54 -7.49 -16.64
N ASP A 268 -10.80 -7.79 -16.95
CA ASP A 268 -11.31 -7.71 -18.32
C ASP A 268 -11.38 -6.23 -18.77
N VAL A 269 -10.27 -5.74 -19.32
CA VAL A 269 -10.07 -4.35 -19.77
C VAL A 269 -11.09 -3.94 -20.84
N ASN A 270 -11.69 -4.93 -21.54
CA ASN A 270 -12.71 -4.73 -22.57
C ASN A 270 -13.89 -3.90 -22.08
N THR A 271 -14.18 -3.92 -20.76
CA THR A 271 -15.27 -3.14 -20.16
C THR A 271 -15.07 -1.62 -20.31
N PHE A 272 -13.82 -1.15 -20.42
CA PHE A 272 -13.47 0.28 -20.46
C PHE A 272 -12.90 0.74 -21.79
N ASP A 273 -12.75 -0.16 -22.77
CA ASP A 273 -12.17 0.16 -24.06
C ASP A 273 -12.89 1.35 -24.70
N ASN A 274 -14.23 1.30 -24.78
CA ASN A 274 -15.03 2.37 -25.39
C ASN A 274 -14.85 3.77 -24.78
N ILE A 275 -14.35 3.89 -23.55
CA ILE A 275 -14.21 5.16 -22.82
C ILE A 275 -12.75 5.66 -22.82
N LEU A 276 -11.77 4.74 -22.88
CA LEU A 276 -10.34 5.03 -22.74
C LEU A 276 -9.53 4.46 -23.92
N ASN A 277 -10.09 4.48 -25.12
CA ASN A 277 -9.48 3.92 -26.34
C ASN A 277 -8.11 4.51 -26.67
N ASP A 278 -7.96 5.82 -26.47
CA ASP A 278 -6.76 6.61 -26.78
C ASP A 278 -5.74 6.67 -25.63
N TRP A 279 -5.91 5.83 -24.60
CA TRP A 279 -5.00 5.72 -23.46
C TRP A 279 -4.07 4.52 -23.59
N THR A 280 -2.82 4.67 -23.16
CA THR A 280 -1.89 3.55 -23.03
C THR A 280 -2.34 2.67 -21.87
N LYS A 281 -2.70 1.42 -22.16
CA LYS A 281 -3.12 0.43 -21.17
C LYS A 281 -1.93 -0.46 -20.83
N MET A 282 -1.63 -0.61 -19.55
CA MET A 282 -0.47 -1.36 -19.09
C MET A 282 -0.85 -2.31 -17.95
N GLU A 283 -0.42 -3.56 -18.10
CA GLU A 283 -0.36 -4.51 -17.00
C GLU A 283 0.96 -4.31 -16.24
N VAL A 284 0.85 -4.20 -14.92
CA VAL A 284 1.97 -3.92 -14.02
C VAL A 284 1.85 -4.78 -12.77
N ALA A 285 2.95 -5.40 -12.36
CA ALA A 285 3.07 -6.22 -11.17
C ALA A 285 3.04 -5.41 -9.86
N GLY A 286 2.61 -6.05 -8.76
CA GLY A 286 2.53 -5.46 -7.41
C GLY A 286 1.37 -4.47 -7.24
N CYS A 287 0.54 -4.63 -6.20
CA CYS A 287 -0.56 -3.69 -5.96
C CYS A 287 0.01 -2.34 -5.51
N GLY A 288 0.93 -2.37 -4.56
CA GLY A 288 1.68 -1.21 -4.09
C GLY A 288 2.46 -0.53 -5.21
N ASN A 289 3.10 -1.28 -6.12
CA ASN A 289 3.84 -0.68 -7.24
C ASN A 289 2.92 0.03 -8.26
N LYS A 290 1.73 -0.53 -8.56
CA LYS A 290 0.71 0.16 -9.37
C LYS A 290 0.27 1.47 -8.73
N LEU A 291 -0.01 1.46 -7.43
CA LEU A 291 -0.42 2.66 -6.69
C LEU A 291 0.73 3.68 -6.59
N LEU A 292 1.95 3.22 -6.39
CA LEU A 292 3.15 4.06 -6.38
C LEU A 292 3.34 4.73 -7.75
N SER A 293 3.12 4.05 -8.88
CA SER A 293 3.16 4.68 -10.21
C SER A 293 2.13 5.81 -10.38
N ILE A 294 0.96 5.72 -9.73
CA ILE A 294 0.01 6.84 -9.65
C ILE A 294 0.58 7.98 -8.79
N ALA A 295 1.12 7.67 -7.61
CA ALA A 295 1.73 8.66 -6.72
C ALA A 295 2.90 9.39 -7.39
N LEU A 296 3.72 8.69 -8.19
CA LEU A 296 4.85 9.25 -8.93
C LEU A 296 4.44 10.02 -10.20
N LYS A 297 3.13 10.11 -10.49
CA LYS A 297 2.56 10.71 -11.70
C LYS A 297 3.09 10.09 -13.00
N GLN A 298 3.44 8.80 -12.95
CA GLN A 298 3.81 8.03 -14.13
C GLN A 298 2.57 7.45 -14.82
N ALA A 299 1.52 7.18 -14.04
CA ALA A 299 0.21 6.81 -14.54
C ALA A 299 -0.90 7.69 -13.97
N ASN A 300 -2.05 7.70 -14.64
CA ASN A 300 -3.16 8.59 -14.34
C ASN A 300 -4.29 7.87 -13.60
N ILE A 301 -4.58 6.64 -14.01
CA ILE A 301 -5.64 5.81 -13.42
C ILE A 301 -5.09 4.42 -13.15
N TYR A 302 -5.38 3.89 -11.97
CA TYR A 302 -5.30 2.45 -11.72
C TYR A 302 -6.70 1.94 -11.44
N LEU A 303 -7.13 0.96 -12.25
CA LEU A 303 -8.44 0.35 -12.16
C LEU A 303 -8.34 -1.10 -11.69
N VAL A 304 -9.15 -1.45 -10.69
CA VAL A 304 -9.30 -2.82 -10.20
C VAL A 304 -10.79 -3.16 -10.03
N THR A 305 -11.21 -4.29 -10.60
CA THR A 305 -12.63 -4.72 -10.60
C THR A 305 -12.89 -5.98 -9.76
N LYS A 306 -11.83 -6.64 -9.27
CA LYS A 306 -11.91 -7.80 -8.38
C LYS A 306 -11.37 -7.44 -6.99
N SER A 307 -11.83 -8.15 -5.95
CA SER A 307 -11.32 -8.03 -4.58
C SER A 307 -9.90 -8.58 -4.48
N ALA A 308 -8.93 -7.83 -5.01
CA ALA A 308 -7.53 -8.25 -5.13
C ALA A 308 -6.56 -7.33 -4.36
N ALA A 309 -7.09 -6.48 -3.47
CA ALA A 309 -6.31 -5.59 -2.64
C ALA A 309 -6.97 -5.46 -1.27
N TYR A 310 -6.14 -5.55 -0.23
CA TYR A 310 -6.50 -5.44 1.18
C TYR A 310 -6.02 -4.11 1.76
N ASN A 311 -6.31 -3.89 3.04
CA ASN A 311 -5.92 -2.64 3.69
C ASN A 311 -4.39 -2.46 3.75
N TRP A 312 -3.63 -3.55 3.87
CA TRP A 312 -2.16 -3.51 3.85
C TRP A 312 -1.59 -3.09 2.48
N ASP A 313 -2.17 -3.55 1.38
CA ASP A 313 -1.80 -3.10 0.03
C ASP A 313 -2.08 -1.60 -0.20
N LEU A 314 -3.20 -1.11 0.34
CA LEU A 314 -3.74 0.21 0.01
C LEU A 314 -3.24 1.32 0.93
N CYS A 315 -3.11 1.06 2.23
CA CYS A 315 -3.04 2.13 3.24
C CYS A 315 -1.86 3.09 3.03
N ALA A 316 -0.65 2.55 2.82
CA ALA A 316 0.54 3.37 2.63
C ALA A 316 0.43 4.24 1.37
N ALA A 317 0.11 3.62 0.24
CA ALA A 317 -0.01 4.34 -1.02
C ALA A 317 -1.17 5.34 -1.02
N HIS A 318 -2.29 5.02 -0.34
CA HIS A 318 -3.42 5.92 -0.22
C HIS A 318 -3.02 7.22 0.49
N ALA A 319 -2.27 7.16 1.59
CA ALA A 319 -1.80 8.36 2.27
C ALA A 319 -0.87 9.21 1.38
N ILE A 320 0.03 8.57 0.64
CA ILE A 320 0.92 9.25 -0.31
C ILE A 320 0.11 9.92 -1.43
N ILE A 321 -0.85 9.21 -2.02
CA ILE A 321 -1.73 9.73 -3.06
C ILE A 321 -2.58 10.91 -2.53
N GLN A 322 -3.09 10.85 -1.30
CA GLN A 322 -3.83 11.96 -0.69
C GLN A 322 -2.95 13.19 -0.45
N SER A 323 -1.67 13.01 -0.11
CA SER A 323 -0.70 14.09 0.09
C SER A 323 -0.50 14.93 -1.18
N ILE A 324 -0.77 14.34 -2.35
CA ILE A 324 -0.68 15.02 -3.64
C ILE A 324 -2.04 15.40 -4.23
N ASN A 325 -3.11 15.30 -3.42
CA ASN A 325 -4.51 15.55 -3.79
C ASN A 325 -5.16 14.52 -4.72
N GLY A 326 -4.54 13.35 -4.90
CA GLY A 326 -5.19 12.20 -5.51
C GLY A 326 -6.15 11.49 -4.55
N GLN A 327 -6.86 10.49 -5.05
CA GLN A 327 -7.85 9.71 -4.28
C GLN A 327 -7.88 8.24 -4.70
N ILE A 328 -8.13 7.35 -3.74
CA ILE A 328 -8.57 5.97 -3.98
C ILE A 328 -10.07 5.92 -3.73
N LEU A 329 -10.85 5.54 -4.74
CA LEU A 329 -12.31 5.51 -4.68
C LEU A 329 -12.83 4.10 -4.90
N ASP A 330 -13.65 3.62 -3.97
CA ASP A 330 -14.57 2.51 -4.25
C ASP A 330 -15.66 3.06 -5.19
N LEU A 331 -15.64 2.65 -6.46
CA LEU A 331 -16.56 3.13 -7.47
C LEU A 331 -18.00 2.65 -7.26
N ARG A 332 -18.26 1.52 -6.60
CA ARG A 332 -19.65 1.20 -6.18
C ARG A 332 -20.12 2.22 -5.18
N GLN A 333 -19.35 2.45 -4.13
CA GLN A 333 -19.73 3.42 -3.10
C GLN A 333 -19.88 4.81 -3.70
N PHE A 334 -18.99 5.19 -4.60
CA PHE A 334 -19.09 6.45 -5.34
C PHE A 334 -20.37 6.51 -6.18
N HIS A 335 -20.69 5.46 -6.94
CA HIS A 335 -21.91 5.37 -7.75
C HIS A 335 -23.18 5.40 -6.90
N MET A 336 -23.20 4.66 -5.79
CA MET A 336 -24.31 4.66 -4.83
C MET A 336 -24.51 6.03 -4.19
N ARG A 337 -23.42 6.70 -3.77
CA ARG A 337 -23.48 8.09 -3.25
C ARG A 337 -23.96 9.06 -4.31
N ARG A 338 -23.48 8.97 -5.54
CA ARG A 338 -23.97 9.80 -6.66
C ARG A 338 -25.44 9.56 -6.94
N ARG A 339 -25.90 8.30 -6.93
CA ARG A 339 -27.33 7.96 -7.06
C ARG A 339 -28.15 8.48 -5.88
N SER A 340 -27.66 8.40 -4.65
CA SER A 340 -28.38 8.93 -3.48
C SER A 340 -28.39 10.45 -3.46
N GLU A 341 -27.31 11.12 -3.86
CA GLU A 341 -27.23 12.58 -4.06
C GLU A 341 -28.13 13.03 -5.19
N GLN A 342 -28.17 12.30 -6.31
CA GLN A 342 -29.09 12.59 -7.42
C GLN A 342 -30.55 12.32 -7.02
N ARG A 343 -30.85 11.23 -6.31
CA ARG A 343 -32.19 10.98 -5.74
C ARG A 343 -32.56 12.01 -4.69
N SER A 344 -31.61 12.50 -3.89
CA SER A 344 -31.81 13.56 -2.91
C SER A 344 -32.00 14.90 -3.59
N ALA A 345 -31.22 15.23 -4.63
CA ALA A 345 -31.38 16.42 -5.44
C ALA A 345 -32.66 16.38 -6.27
N GLN A 346 -33.05 15.22 -6.81
CA GLN A 346 -34.33 14.98 -7.46
C GLN A 346 -35.46 14.99 -6.46
N SER A 347 -35.31 14.47 -5.25
CA SER A 347 -36.29 14.54 -4.16
C SER A 347 -36.44 15.97 -3.65
N THR A 348 -35.36 16.73 -3.57
CA THR A 348 -35.35 18.15 -3.19
C THR A 348 -35.94 18.99 -4.31
N ALA A 349 -35.60 18.72 -5.57
CA ALA A 349 -36.23 19.32 -6.74
C ALA A 349 -37.70 18.92 -6.83
N THR A 350 -38.07 17.68 -6.54
CA THR A 350 -39.45 17.18 -6.47
C THR A 350 -40.16 17.76 -5.26
N THR A 351 -39.49 18.07 -4.16
CA THR A 351 -40.06 18.70 -2.96
C THR A 351 -40.26 20.19 -3.22
N LEU A 352 -39.30 20.87 -3.83
CA LEU A 352 -39.44 22.26 -4.31
C LEU A 352 -40.49 22.36 -5.41
N THR A 353 -40.57 21.37 -6.31
CA THR A 353 -41.62 21.25 -7.33
C THR A 353 -42.94 20.87 -6.68
N LYS A 354 -43.00 20.05 -5.62
CA LYS A 354 -44.21 19.76 -4.82
C LYS A 354 -44.61 20.93 -3.93
N VAL A 355 -43.70 21.81 -3.52
CA VAL A 355 -43.98 23.05 -2.76
C VAL A 355 -44.48 24.13 -3.72
N SER A 356 -43.82 24.30 -4.86
CA SER A 356 -44.27 25.15 -5.98
C SER A 356 -45.59 24.66 -6.56
N ASN A 357 -45.74 23.34 -6.74
CA ASN A 357 -47.00 22.73 -7.13
C ASN A 357 -48.00 22.75 -5.99
N LYS A 358 -47.67 22.60 -4.70
CA LYS A 358 -48.64 22.84 -3.60
C LYS A 358 -49.12 24.29 -3.58
N LEU A 359 -48.27 25.27 -3.92
CA LEU A 359 -48.66 26.66 -4.11
C LEU A 359 -49.59 26.81 -5.33
N LYS A 360 -49.35 26.08 -6.42
CA LYS A 360 -50.19 26.03 -7.63
C LYS A 360 -51.39 25.07 -7.57
N GLN A 361 -51.44 24.15 -6.62
CA GLN A 361 -52.43 23.06 -6.48
C GLN A 361 -53.36 23.34 -5.30
N LYS A 362 -52.97 24.21 -4.35
CA LYS A 362 -53.92 25.09 -3.64
C LYS A 362 -54.76 25.95 -4.61
N GLN A 363 -54.30 26.09 -5.86
CA GLN A 363 -55.03 26.73 -6.95
C GLN A 363 -55.71 25.75 -7.92
N GLN A 364 -55.50 24.41 -7.88
CA GLN A 364 -56.00 23.60 -9.00
C GLN A 364 -56.43 22.13 -8.85
N ASP A 365 -56.19 21.35 -7.79
CA ASP A 365 -56.76 19.99 -7.68
C ASP A 365 -57.28 19.71 -6.25
N LEU A 366 -58.50 19.21 -5.97
CA LEU A 366 -59.49 18.49 -6.79
C LEU A 366 -58.86 17.47 -7.75
N LYS A 367 -58.64 16.25 -7.21
CA LYS A 367 -58.52 14.94 -7.89
C LYS A 367 -57.13 14.53 -8.40
N THR A 368 -56.40 13.69 -7.63
CA THR A 368 -56.14 12.22 -7.82
C THR A 368 -55.21 11.88 -9.01
N GLY A 369 -54.13 11.08 -8.93
CA GLY A 369 -53.44 10.32 -7.88
C GLY A 369 -52.46 9.29 -8.50
N LYS A 370 -51.35 8.98 -7.78
CA LYS A 370 -50.44 7.77 -7.82
C LYS A 370 -49.65 7.42 -9.11
N SER A 371 -48.51 6.70 -9.13
CA SER A 371 -47.52 6.17 -8.15
C SER A 371 -46.38 5.44 -8.93
N ASP A 372 -45.14 5.42 -8.37
CA ASP A 372 -44.18 4.29 -8.19
C ASP A 372 -43.67 3.48 -9.44
N ASN A 373 -42.50 2.82 -9.55
CA ASN A 373 -41.45 2.22 -8.67
C ASN A 373 -40.21 1.86 -9.57
N ASP A 374 -38.93 1.94 -9.14
CA ASP A 374 -38.02 0.86 -8.62
C ASP A 374 -37.37 0.00 -9.77
N GLU A 375 -36.08 -0.43 -9.84
CA GLU A 375 -35.25 -1.31 -8.98
C GLU A 375 -33.76 -1.49 -9.52
N THR A 376 -32.83 -1.95 -8.63
CA THR A 376 -31.67 -2.95 -8.72
C THR A 376 -30.56 -2.92 -9.82
N ASP A 377 -29.30 -3.44 -9.75
CA ASP A 377 -28.26 -3.84 -8.75
C ASP A 377 -26.88 -4.14 -9.49
N GLU A 378 -25.75 -4.35 -8.75
CA GLU A 378 -24.43 -5.04 -9.08
C GLU A 378 -23.07 -4.35 -9.49
N HIS A 379 -21.96 -4.87 -8.86
CA HIS A 379 -20.46 -4.84 -9.10
C HIS A 379 -19.45 -3.75 -8.53
N ARG A 380 -18.53 -4.18 -7.60
CA ARG A 380 -17.21 -3.70 -6.98
C ARG A 380 -16.22 -3.22 -8.03
N VAL A 381 -16.37 -2.04 -8.61
CA VAL A 381 -15.26 -1.36 -9.26
C VAL A 381 -14.56 -0.44 -8.23
N THR A 382 -13.24 -0.34 -8.23
CA THR A 382 -12.45 0.65 -7.46
C THR A 382 -11.53 1.35 -8.46
N ALA A 383 -11.55 2.69 -8.47
CA ALA A 383 -10.67 3.50 -9.29
C ALA A 383 -9.80 4.38 -8.41
N VAL A 384 -8.52 4.38 -8.72
CA VAL A 384 -7.54 5.28 -8.13
C VAL A 384 -7.28 6.37 -9.15
N ILE A 385 -7.58 7.60 -8.77
CA ILE A 385 -7.40 8.77 -9.63
C ILE A 385 -6.26 9.60 -9.04
N GLY A 386 -5.14 9.66 -9.77
CA GLY A 386 -4.10 10.65 -9.52
C GLY A 386 -4.59 12.02 -9.96
N SER A 387 -4.42 13.06 -9.15
CA SER A 387 -4.84 14.41 -9.56
C SER A 387 -3.98 14.88 -10.74
N GLY A 388 -4.58 14.98 -11.92
CA GLY A 388 -4.03 15.73 -13.05
C GLY A 388 -3.99 17.22 -12.73
N ASN A 389 -2.96 17.92 -13.21
CA ASN A 389 -2.86 19.37 -13.11
C ASN A 389 -4.15 20.01 -13.67
N LYS A 390 -4.92 20.68 -12.80
CA LYS A 390 -5.77 21.78 -13.26
C LYS A 390 -4.85 22.90 -13.72
N LYS A 391 -4.71 23.06 -15.04
CA LYS A 391 -4.51 24.36 -15.70
C LYS A 391 -4.67 24.20 -17.22
N SER A 392 -5.85 24.53 -17.73
CA SER A 392 -6.08 25.48 -18.82
C SER A 392 -7.58 25.62 -19.03
N ASN A 393 -8.02 26.87 -19.21
CA ASN A 393 -9.40 27.38 -19.30
C ASN A 393 -10.42 26.49 -20.01
#